data_AF-A0A1G4MIH9-F1
#
_entry.id   AF-A0A1G4MIH9-F1
#
_cell.length_a   1.000
_cell.length_b   1.000
_cell.length_c   1.000
_cell.angle_alpha   90.00
_cell.angle_beta   90.00
_cell.angle_gamma   90.00
#
_symmetry.space_group_name_H-M   'P 1'
#
loop_
_entity.id
_entity.type
_entity.pdbx_description
1 polymer ?
#
loop_
_entity_poly.entity_id
_entity_poly.type
_entity_poly.pdbx_seq_one_letter_code
_entity_poly.pdbx_strand_id
1 'polypeptide(L)'
;MLEAKFEEASLFKRIIDAFKDCVQLVNFNCSEHGIAAQAVDDSRVLLVSLSIGTESFQEFRCDRSVTLGVDLSSLSKVLRCGNNNDNLTLIADDTPDSVLLLFEDTKKDRISEYSLKLMDIDADFLDIDGMEYDTVITMPSVEFAKVVRDLNQLSDSLNILVTKDTVKFVAEGDIGSGSVIVKPHTDMDKPEDSVKVELDKPVDLTFGSKYLLDIIKGAGLASQITIKLSAETPALFEFSLQSGYLQFFLAPKFNEEE
;
A
#
# COMPACT_ATOMS: atom_id res chain seq x y z
N MET A 1 3.67 25.02 10.53
CA MET A 1 4.45 24.69 9.33
C MET A 1 4.72 23.19 9.33
N LEU A 2 4.70 22.56 8.16
CA LEU A 2 5.16 21.19 7.95
C LEU A 2 6.59 21.21 7.39
N GLU A 3 7.45 20.40 7.98
CA GLU A 3 8.77 20.06 7.48
C GLU A 3 9.03 18.57 7.76
N ALA A 4 9.05 17.75 6.72
CA ALA A 4 9.16 16.31 6.84
C ALA A 4 10.29 15.78 5.94
N LYS A 5 11.40 15.35 6.54
CA LYS A 5 12.63 14.95 5.87
C LYS A 5 12.82 13.44 5.88
N PHE A 6 12.79 12.83 4.71
CA PHE A 6 13.18 11.45 4.48
C PHE A 6 14.70 11.36 4.28
N GLU A 7 15.35 10.38 4.92
CA GLU A 7 16.77 10.08 4.70
C GLU A 7 17.04 9.66 3.25
N GLU A 8 16.14 8.88 2.66
CA GLU A 8 16.20 8.54 1.24
C GLU A 8 14.89 8.86 0.54
N ALA A 9 14.96 9.65 -0.53
CA ALA A 9 13.84 9.90 -1.43
C ALA A 9 13.25 8.61 -2.01
N SER A 10 14.05 7.54 -2.07
CA SER A 10 13.64 6.20 -2.51
C SER A 10 12.39 5.68 -1.76
N LEU A 11 12.27 5.96 -0.47
CA LEU A 11 11.16 5.49 0.36
C LEU A 11 9.85 6.11 -0.10
N PHE A 12 9.77 7.44 -0.13
CA PHE A 12 8.54 8.13 -0.53
C PHE A 12 8.17 7.84 -1.99
N LYS A 13 9.16 7.73 -2.89
CA LYS A 13 8.95 7.25 -4.27
C LYS A 13 8.27 5.89 -4.33
N ARG A 14 8.81 4.90 -3.62
CA ARG A 14 8.27 3.53 -3.57
C ARG A 14 6.85 3.53 -3.00
N ILE A 15 6.59 4.36 -1.98
CA ILE A 15 5.25 4.50 -1.37
C ILE A 15 4.27 5.02 -2.43
N ILE A 16 4.57 6.14 -3.09
CA ILE A 16 3.67 6.70 -4.11
C ILE A 16 3.50 5.74 -5.29
N ASP A 17 4.58 5.12 -5.76
CA ASP A 17 4.53 4.16 -6.87
C ASP A 17 3.68 2.92 -6.56
N ALA A 18 3.50 2.55 -5.28
CA ALA A 18 2.72 1.39 -4.88
C ALA A 18 1.20 1.58 -5.04
N PHE A 19 0.67 2.81 -4.96
CA PHE A 19 -0.79 3.03 -5.00
C PHE A 19 -1.26 4.11 -5.97
N LYS A 20 -0.37 4.84 -6.64
CA LYS A 20 -0.75 5.89 -7.61
C LYS A 20 -1.60 5.43 -8.81
N ASP A 21 -1.57 4.13 -9.11
CA ASP A 21 -2.35 3.56 -10.21
C ASP A 21 -3.75 3.11 -9.72
N CYS A 22 -3.95 3.04 -8.39
CA CYS A 22 -5.24 2.72 -7.78
C CYS A 22 -6.15 3.95 -7.70
N VAL A 23 -5.55 5.10 -7.40
CA VAL A 23 -6.24 6.36 -7.08
C VAL A 23 -5.50 7.53 -7.70
N GLN A 24 -6.21 8.52 -8.23
CA GLN A 24 -5.59 9.67 -8.89
C GLN A 24 -5.33 10.82 -7.91
N LEU A 25 -6.31 11.14 -7.07
CA LEU A 25 -6.34 12.31 -6.19
C LEU A 25 -6.39 11.85 -4.74
N VAL A 26 -5.50 12.39 -3.89
CA VAL A 26 -5.38 11.97 -2.48
C VAL A 26 -5.07 13.16 -1.58
N ASN A 27 -5.69 13.18 -0.40
CA ASN A 27 -5.34 14.07 0.70
C ASN A 27 -4.31 13.41 1.62
N PHE A 28 -3.14 14.04 1.77
CA PHE A 28 -2.18 13.70 2.81
C PHE A 28 -2.46 14.59 4.03
N ASN A 29 -2.95 13.98 5.09
CA ASN A 29 -3.20 14.62 6.38
C ASN A 29 -1.93 14.53 7.23
N CYS A 30 -1.25 15.65 7.40
CA CYS A 30 -0.08 15.76 8.24
C CYS A 30 -0.48 16.26 9.62
N SER A 31 0.08 15.64 10.66
CA SER A 31 -0.14 15.99 12.07
C SER A 31 1.15 15.79 12.86
N GLU A 32 1.13 16.07 14.17
CA GLU A 32 2.26 15.80 15.07
C GLU A 32 2.66 14.31 15.13
N HIS A 33 1.78 13.40 14.71
CA HIS A 33 2.02 11.96 14.72
C HIS A 33 2.59 11.40 13.40
N GLY A 34 2.71 12.24 12.36
CA GLY A 34 3.21 11.83 11.05
C GLY A 34 2.27 12.22 9.91
N ILE A 35 2.34 11.47 8.81
CA ILE A 35 1.55 11.69 7.60
C ILE A 35 0.64 10.48 7.40
N ALA A 36 -0.66 10.73 7.31
CA ALA A 36 -1.66 9.73 6.94
C ALA A 36 -2.31 10.11 5.62
N ALA A 37 -2.70 9.12 4.81
CA ALA A 37 -3.49 9.34 3.62
C ALA A 37 -4.51 8.23 3.47
N GLN A 38 -5.67 8.57 2.91
CA GLN A 38 -6.70 7.60 2.60
C GLN A 38 -7.37 7.98 1.29
N ALA A 39 -7.64 7.00 0.45
CA ALA A 39 -8.30 7.22 -0.82
C ALA A 39 -9.03 5.96 -1.29
N VAL A 40 -10.17 6.18 -1.94
CA VAL A 40 -11.00 5.12 -2.53
C VAL A 40 -10.87 5.23 -4.04
N ASP A 41 -10.79 4.10 -4.73
CA ASP A 41 -10.77 4.06 -6.19
C ASP A 41 -12.12 4.49 -6.81
N ASP A 42 -12.13 4.79 -8.11
CA ASP A 42 -13.34 5.26 -8.82
C ASP A 42 -14.51 4.26 -8.73
N SER A 43 -14.22 2.96 -8.64
CA SER A 43 -15.25 1.91 -8.51
C SER A 43 -15.74 1.71 -7.09
N ARG A 44 -15.09 2.32 -6.09
CA ARG A 44 -15.38 2.19 -4.66
C ARG A 44 -15.29 0.76 -4.12
N VAL A 45 -14.42 -0.05 -4.73
CA VAL A 45 -14.19 -1.45 -4.36
C VAL A 45 -12.85 -1.60 -3.63
N LEU A 46 -11.89 -0.72 -3.89
CA LEU A 46 -10.56 -0.70 -3.31
C LEU A 46 -10.35 0.59 -2.51
N LEU A 47 -10.05 0.45 -1.23
CA LEU A 47 -9.63 1.54 -0.35
C LEU A 47 -8.15 1.38 -0.02
N VAL A 48 -7.40 2.47 -0.17
CA VAL A 48 -5.99 2.56 0.22
C VAL A 48 -5.89 3.39 1.50
N SER A 49 -5.18 2.87 2.49
CA SER A 49 -4.83 3.60 3.72
C SER A 49 -3.32 3.58 3.92
N LEU A 50 -2.73 4.75 4.06
CA LEU A 50 -1.31 4.97 4.30
C LEU A 50 -1.13 5.62 5.66
N SER A 51 -0.19 5.11 6.43
CA SER A 51 0.30 5.74 7.65
C SER A 51 1.83 5.75 7.61
N ILE A 52 2.42 6.93 7.78
CA ILE A 52 3.86 7.14 7.91
C ILE A 52 4.08 7.87 9.23
N GLY A 53 4.46 7.12 10.26
CA GLY A 53 4.77 7.67 11.58
C GLY A 53 6.10 8.43 11.61
N THR A 54 6.27 9.27 12.63
CA THR A 54 7.42 10.18 12.78
C THR A 54 8.78 9.49 12.73
N GLU A 55 8.88 8.23 13.14
CA GLU A 55 10.14 7.46 13.14
C GLU A 55 10.60 7.02 11.74
N SER A 56 9.74 7.18 10.71
CA SER A 56 10.12 6.95 9.31
C SER A 56 10.87 8.15 8.69
N PHE A 57 11.00 9.26 9.42
CA PHE A 57 11.65 10.49 8.98
C PHE A 57 12.96 10.69 9.73
N GLN A 58 13.95 11.28 9.05
CA GLN A 58 15.16 11.76 9.70
C GLN A 58 14.86 12.96 10.61
N GLU A 59 14.03 13.87 10.12
CA GLU A 59 13.53 15.04 10.85
C GLU A 59 12.04 15.22 10.51
N PHE A 60 11.21 15.45 11.52
CA PHE A 60 9.79 15.68 11.31
C PHE A 60 9.27 16.76 12.24
N ARG A 61 8.60 17.75 11.67
CA ARG A 61 7.94 18.84 12.38
C ARG A 61 6.62 19.16 11.70
N CYS A 62 5.54 19.19 12.47
CA CYS A 62 4.23 19.60 12.01
C CYS A 62 3.57 20.42 13.12
N ASP A 63 3.69 21.75 13.05
CA ASP A 63 3.21 22.63 14.14
C ASP A 63 1.68 22.66 14.27
N ARG A 64 0.99 22.41 13.16
CA ARG A 64 -0.46 22.40 13.03
C ARG A 64 -0.84 21.37 12.00
N SER A 65 -1.97 20.70 12.21
CA SER A 65 -2.51 19.79 11.23
C SER A 65 -2.74 20.51 9.90
N VAL A 66 -2.22 19.93 8.82
CA VAL A 66 -2.34 20.46 7.46
C VAL A 66 -2.70 19.33 6.52
N THR A 67 -3.58 19.63 5.57
CA THR A 67 -4.00 18.68 4.53
C THR A 67 -3.41 19.11 3.20
N LEU A 68 -2.70 18.19 2.55
CA LEU A 68 -2.09 18.40 1.24
C LEU A 68 -2.85 17.57 0.19
N GLY A 69 -3.78 18.20 -0.52
CA GLY A 69 -4.47 17.56 -1.62
C GLY A 69 -3.63 17.56 -2.89
N VAL A 70 -3.33 16.39 -3.43
CA VAL A 70 -2.39 16.22 -4.55
C VAL A 70 -2.91 15.25 -5.61
N ASP A 71 -2.56 15.53 -6.86
CA ASP A 71 -2.63 14.57 -7.98
C ASP A 71 -1.37 13.69 -7.97
N LEU A 72 -1.56 12.38 -7.77
CA LEU A 72 -0.45 11.43 -7.63
C LEU A 72 0.36 11.26 -8.92
N SER A 73 -0.26 11.49 -10.08
CA SER A 73 0.45 11.49 -11.36
C SER A 73 1.47 12.64 -11.43
N SER A 74 1.10 13.82 -10.93
CA SER A 74 1.94 15.01 -10.86
C SER A 74 3.02 14.86 -9.78
N LEU A 75 2.65 14.36 -8.59
CA LEU A 75 3.60 14.06 -7.53
C LEU A 75 4.66 13.03 -7.97
N SER A 76 4.24 11.93 -8.62
CA SER A 76 5.17 10.91 -9.14
C SER A 76 6.13 11.49 -10.19
N LYS A 77 5.69 12.43 -11.04
CA LYS A 77 6.57 13.11 -12.00
C LYS A 77 7.65 13.94 -11.31
N VAL A 78 7.28 14.71 -10.28
CA VAL A 78 8.23 15.51 -9.49
C VAL A 78 9.21 14.61 -8.74
N LEU A 79 8.70 13.54 -8.12
CA LEU A 79 9.53 12.59 -7.38
C LEU A 79 10.61 11.95 -8.25
N ARG A 80 10.34 11.68 -9.54
CA ARG A 80 11.32 11.14 -10.49
C ARG A 80 12.51 12.07 -10.78
N CYS A 81 12.44 13.35 -10.42
CA CYS A 81 13.51 14.30 -10.66
C CYS A 81 14.70 14.17 -9.69
N GLY A 82 14.48 13.69 -8.46
CA GLY A 82 15.56 13.39 -7.50
C GLY A 82 16.18 12.02 -7.76
N ASN A 83 17.41 11.77 -7.29
CA ASN A 83 17.94 10.40 -7.22
C ASN A 83 17.31 9.63 -6.05
N ASN A 84 17.53 8.32 -5.99
CA ASN A 84 17.00 7.50 -4.90
C ASN A 84 17.66 7.79 -3.56
N ASN A 85 18.95 8.16 -3.58
CA ASN A 85 19.76 8.38 -2.38
C ASN A 85 19.87 9.87 -2.01
N ASP A 86 19.10 10.73 -2.67
CA ASP A 86 18.99 12.13 -2.26
C ASP A 86 18.10 12.19 -1.00
N ASN A 87 18.41 13.08 -0.06
CA ASN A 87 17.46 13.39 1.02
C ASN A 87 16.25 14.09 0.40
N LEU A 88 15.04 13.80 0.86
CA LEU A 88 13.83 14.48 0.41
C LEU A 88 13.15 15.18 1.58
N THR A 89 12.96 16.50 1.48
CA THR A 89 12.18 17.28 2.45
C THR A 89 10.90 17.79 1.82
N LEU A 90 9.77 17.54 2.48
CA LEU A 90 8.47 18.12 2.17
C LEU A 90 8.26 19.34 3.06
N ILE A 91 7.98 20.49 2.46
CA ILE A 91 7.77 21.75 3.17
C ILE A 91 6.43 22.36 2.76
N ALA A 92 5.60 22.72 3.74
CA ALA A 92 4.35 23.42 3.52
C ALA A 92 4.04 24.40 4.67
N ASP A 93 3.46 25.55 4.33
CA ASP A 93 2.96 26.53 5.30
C ASP A 93 1.68 26.04 5.98
N ASP A 94 1.18 26.80 6.97
CA ASP A 94 -0.05 26.46 7.72
C ASP A 94 -1.31 26.45 6.82
N THR A 95 -1.33 27.29 5.79
CA THR A 95 -2.40 27.38 4.78
C THR A 95 -1.77 27.39 3.39
N PRO A 96 -1.33 26.23 2.90
CA PRO A 96 -0.47 26.16 1.71
C PRO A 96 -1.28 26.16 0.41
N ASP A 97 -0.86 26.96 -0.57
CA ASP A 97 -1.30 26.84 -1.98
C ASP A 97 -0.47 25.80 -2.76
N SER A 98 0.70 25.44 -2.23
CA SER A 98 1.65 24.49 -2.82
C SER A 98 2.44 23.78 -1.75
N VAL A 99 2.91 22.56 -2.05
CA VAL A 99 3.95 21.87 -1.26
C VAL A 99 5.28 21.98 -2.00
N LEU A 100 6.35 22.28 -1.27
CA LEU A 100 7.72 22.30 -1.78
C LEU A 100 8.38 20.94 -1.52
N LEU A 101 8.96 20.35 -2.57
CA LEU A 101 9.78 19.15 -2.51
C LEU A 101 11.24 19.55 -2.75
N LEU A 102 12.06 19.39 -1.71
CA LEU A 102 13.49 19.69 -1.72
C LEU A 102 14.28 18.38 -1.79
N PHE A 103 15.11 18.22 -2.81
CA PHE A 103 16.04 17.09 -2.94
C PHE A 103 17.47 17.56 -2.72
N GLU A 104 18.20 16.90 -1.81
CA GLU A 104 19.58 17.26 -1.49
C GLU A 104 20.52 16.06 -1.70
N ASP A 105 21.49 16.19 -2.62
CA ASP A 105 22.60 15.25 -2.77
C ASP A 105 23.79 15.72 -1.91
N THR A 106 23.93 15.11 -0.73
CA THR A 106 24.97 15.49 0.25
C THR A 106 26.40 15.26 -0.23
N LYS A 107 26.61 14.45 -1.29
CA LYS A 107 27.94 14.16 -1.84
C LYS A 107 28.34 15.14 -2.92
N LYS A 108 27.38 15.68 -3.66
CA LYS A 108 27.61 16.57 -4.82
C LYS A 108 27.23 18.02 -4.56
N ASP A 109 26.75 18.33 -3.35
CA ASP A 109 26.31 19.68 -2.97
C ASP A 109 25.28 20.24 -3.98
N ARG A 110 24.36 19.37 -4.41
CA ARG A 110 23.31 19.70 -5.38
C ARG A 110 21.98 19.73 -4.67
N ILE A 111 21.29 20.85 -4.80
CA ILE A 111 19.94 21.06 -4.28
C ILE A 111 18.98 21.25 -5.47
N SER A 112 17.87 20.51 -5.46
CA SER A 112 16.79 20.66 -6.44
C SER A 112 15.48 20.95 -5.72
N GLU A 113 14.81 22.03 -6.12
CA GLU A 113 13.57 22.50 -5.53
C GLU A 113 12.41 22.41 -6.53
N TYR A 114 11.30 21.81 -6.11
CA TYR A 114 10.09 21.69 -6.91
C TYR A 114 8.86 22.08 -6.10
N SER A 115 8.14 23.11 -6.56
CA SER A 115 6.85 23.49 -5.98
C SER A 115 5.71 22.81 -6.74
N LEU A 116 4.90 22.01 -6.03
CA LEU A 116 3.72 21.34 -6.56
C LEU A 116 2.47 22.04 -6.03
N LYS A 117 1.61 22.53 -6.93
CA LYS A 117 0.33 23.15 -6.54
C LYS A 117 -0.58 22.13 -5.87
N LEU A 118 -1.20 22.55 -4.78
CA LEU A 118 -2.20 21.76 -4.07
C LEU A 118 -3.57 21.94 -4.71
N MET A 119 -4.48 21.03 -4.38
CA MET A 119 -5.85 21.02 -4.83
C MET A 119 -6.77 20.83 -3.64
N ASP A 120 -7.94 21.46 -3.69
CA ASP A 120 -9.01 21.16 -2.76
C ASP A 120 -9.66 19.84 -3.20
N ILE A 121 -9.54 18.82 -2.36
CA ILE A 121 -10.12 17.51 -2.58
C ILE A 121 -11.12 17.25 -1.46
N ASP A 122 -12.39 17.10 -1.83
CA ASP A 122 -13.42 16.61 -0.94
C ASP A 122 -13.24 15.09 -0.78
N ALA A 123 -12.59 14.69 0.31
CA ALA A 123 -12.38 13.28 0.64
C ALA A 123 -12.87 13.00 2.06
N ASP A 124 -13.79 12.05 2.19
CA ASP A 124 -14.22 11.52 3.47
C ASP A 124 -13.13 10.61 4.04
N PHE A 125 -12.63 10.94 5.22
CA PHE A 125 -11.77 10.02 5.97
C PHE A 125 -12.65 9.01 6.69
N LEU A 126 -12.62 7.77 6.21
CA LEU A 126 -13.33 6.63 6.77
C LEU A 126 -12.60 6.15 8.01
N ASP A 127 -13.35 6.03 9.09
CA ASP A 127 -12.86 5.42 10.32
C ASP A 127 -12.82 3.90 10.15
N ILE A 128 -11.64 3.30 10.33
CA ILE A 128 -11.39 1.88 10.11
C ILE A 128 -11.09 1.25 11.47
N ASP A 129 -12.13 1.13 12.29
CA ASP A 129 -12.00 0.59 13.64
C ASP A 129 -12.57 -0.83 13.74
N GLY A 130 -11.83 -1.71 14.42
CA GLY A 130 -12.35 -2.94 15.00
C GLY A 130 -12.77 -4.05 14.02
N MET A 131 -12.17 -4.14 12.84
CA MET A 131 -12.44 -5.28 11.96
C MET A 131 -11.85 -6.58 12.52
N GLU A 132 -12.72 -7.57 12.73
CA GLU A 132 -12.33 -8.93 13.09
C GLU A 132 -12.12 -9.76 11.83
N TYR A 133 -11.04 -10.54 11.80
CA TYR A 133 -10.68 -11.37 10.65
C TYR A 133 -10.66 -12.84 11.05
N ASP A 134 -11.23 -13.71 10.22
CA ASP A 134 -11.27 -15.15 10.47
C ASP A 134 -9.93 -15.84 10.17
N THR A 135 -9.06 -15.19 9.39
CA THR A 135 -7.77 -15.73 8.98
C THR A 135 -6.75 -14.62 8.76
N VAL A 136 -5.51 -14.85 9.17
CA VAL A 136 -4.35 -13.99 8.90
C VAL A 136 -3.23 -14.83 8.27
N ILE A 137 -2.73 -14.37 7.12
CA ILE A 137 -1.59 -14.97 6.42
C ILE A 137 -0.47 -13.94 6.39
N THR A 138 0.75 -14.35 6.76
CA THR A 138 1.97 -13.56 6.50
C THR A 138 2.88 -14.38 5.60
N MET A 139 3.25 -13.85 4.44
CA MET A 139 4.08 -14.54 3.45
C MET A 139 5.00 -13.58 2.70
N PRO A 140 6.02 -14.07 1.97
CA PRO A 140 6.91 -13.21 1.20
C PRO A 140 6.12 -12.40 0.16
N SER A 141 6.31 -11.08 0.14
CA SER A 141 5.58 -10.18 -0.76
C SER A 141 5.87 -10.49 -2.23
N VAL A 142 7.11 -10.89 -2.52
CA VAL A 142 7.57 -11.30 -3.85
C VAL A 142 6.93 -12.59 -4.33
N GLU A 143 6.64 -13.52 -3.42
CA GLU A 143 5.95 -14.78 -3.73
C GLU A 143 4.49 -14.51 -4.06
N PHE A 144 3.78 -13.77 -3.19
CA PHE A 144 2.40 -13.37 -3.44
C PHE A 144 2.26 -12.61 -4.76
N ALA A 145 3.17 -11.66 -5.03
CA ALA A 145 3.18 -10.91 -6.28
C ALA A 145 3.39 -11.79 -7.52
N LYS A 146 4.22 -12.84 -7.40
CA LYS A 146 4.39 -13.82 -8.48
C LYS A 146 3.11 -14.63 -8.70
N VAL A 147 2.49 -15.14 -7.63
CA VAL A 147 1.24 -15.91 -7.70
C VAL A 147 0.14 -15.13 -8.41
N VAL A 148 -0.07 -13.87 -8.02
CA VAL A 148 -1.09 -13.00 -8.64
C VAL A 148 -0.80 -12.78 -10.12
N ARG A 149 0.45 -12.45 -10.51
CA ARG A 149 0.81 -12.23 -11.93
C ARG A 149 0.62 -13.47 -12.79
N ASP A 150 1.00 -14.64 -12.28
CA ASP A 150 0.92 -15.90 -13.00
C ASP A 150 -0.56 -16.29 -13.21
N LEU A 151 -1.38 -16.22 -12.16
CA LEU A 151 -2.79 -16.62 -12.22
C LEU A 151 -3.68 -15.61 -12.95
N ASN A 152 -3.31 -14.32 -12.98
CA ASN A 152 -3.97 -13.32 -13.81
C ASN A 152 -3.87 -13.61 -15.31
N GLN A 153 -2.92 -14.44 -15.77
CA GLN A 153 -2.88 -14.86 -17.18
C GLN A 153 -4.05 -15.79 -17.54
N LEU A 154 -4.71 -16.39 -16.55
CA LEU A 154 -5.76 -17.38 -16.73
C LEU A 154 -7.16 -16.80 -16.51
N SER A 155 -7.33 -15.90 -15.54
CA SER A 155 -8.64 -15.35 -15.17
C SER A 155 -8.55 -13.94 -14.56
N ASP A 156 -9.58 -13.14 -14.81
CA ASP A 156 -9.81 -11.84 -14.18
C ASP A 156 -10.36 -11.97 -12.74
N SER A 157 -10.48 -13.19 -12.24
CA SER A 157 -10.82 -13.51 -10.86
C SER A 157 -9.76 -14.41 -10.24
N LEU A 158 -9.33 -14.06 -9.03
CA LEU A 158 -8.47 -14.90 -8.21
C LEU A 158 -9.23 -15.31 -6.96
N ASN A 159 -9.36 -16.60 -6.75
CA ASN A 159 -9.94 -17.19 -5.55
C ASN A 159 -8.83 -17.56 -4.55
N ILE A 160 -9.05 -17.23 -3.28
CA ILE A 160 -8.15 -17.51 -2.16
C ILE A 160 -8.90 -18.40 -1.17
N LEU A 161 -8.51 -19.67 -1.11
CA LEU A 161 -8.98 -20.61 -0.10
C LEU A 161 -7.94 -20.77 0.99
N VAL A 162 -8.36 -20.65 2.25
CA VAL A 162 -7.49 -20.93 3.39
C VAL A 162 -8.11 -21.98 4.28
N THR A 163 -7.32 -23.01 4.57
CA THR A 163 -7.64 -24.05 5.55
C THR A 163 -6.48 -24.19 6.52
N LYS A 164 -6.61 -25.11 7.49
CA LYS A 164 -5.64 -25.26 8.59
C LYS A 164 -4.20 -25.47 8.12
N ASP A 165 -4.02 -26.18 7.01
CA ASP A 165 -2.70 -26.63 6.57
C ASP A 165 -2.24 -26.00 5.25
N THR A 166 -3.08 -25.20 4.60
CA THR A 166 -2.82 -24.71 3.24
C THR A 166 -3.47 -23.37 2.95
N VAL A 167 -2.73 -22.51 2.26
CA VAL A 167 -3.26 -21.38 1.47
C VAL A 167 -3.27 -21.82 0.02
N LYS A 168 -4.43 -21.78 -0.64
CA LYS A 168 -4.58 -22.17 -2.04
C LYS A 168 -5.13 -21.00 -2.84
N PHE A 169 -4.39 -20.62 -3.88
CA PHE A 169 -4.78 -19.61 -4.86
C PHE A 169 -5.28 -20.32 -6.12
N VAL A 170 -6.44 -19.93 -6.64
CA VAL A 170 -7.09 -20.57 -7.78
C VAL A 170 -7.54 -19.52 -8.79
N ALA A 171 -7.33 -19.81 -10.07
CA ALA A 171 -7.90 -19.04 -11.17
C ALA A 171 -8.49 -20.01 -12.21
N GLU A 172 -9.71 -19.72 -12.65
CA GLU A 172 -10.42 -20.49 -13.68
C GLU A 172 -10.92 -19.52 -14.75
N GLY A 173 -10.59 -19.78 -16.01
CA GLY A 173 -11.02 -18.96 -17.14
C GLY A 173 -11.02 -19.72 -18.46
N ASP A 174 -11.24 -19.00 -19.55
CA ASP A 174 -11.57 -19.60 -20.87
C ASP A 174 -10.47 -20.50 -21.43
N ILE A 175 -9.20 -20.15 -21.18
CA ILE A 175 -8.04 -20.88 -21.70
C ILE A 175 -7.62 -22.04 -20.79
N GLY A 176 -8.18 -22.13 -19.58
CA GLY A 176 -7.87 -23.17 -18.60
C GLY A 176 -7.94 -22.69 -17.15
N SER A 177 -7.52 -23.57 -16.24
CA SER A 177 -7.49 -23.34 -14.81
C SER A 177 -6.08 -23.55 -14.24
N GLY A 178 -5.74 -22.82 -13.18
CA GLY A 178 -4.47 -22.96 -12.46
C GLY A 178 -4.68 -22.87 -10.95
N SER A 179 -3.81 -23.53 -10.19
CA SER A 179 -3.78 -23.36 -8.75
C SER A 179 -2.36 -23.40 -8.19
N VAL A 180 -2.11 -22.60 -7.18
CA VAL A 180 -0.86 -22.58 -6.40
C VAL A 180 -1.21 -22.88 -4.95
N ILE A 181 -0.54 -23.87 -4.36
CA ILE A 181 -0.74 -24.26 -2.97
C ILE A 181 0.52 -23.93 -2.20
N VAL A 182 0.39 -23.08 -1.19
CA VAL A 182 1.45 -22.69 -0.26
C VAL A 182 1.13 -23.29 1.10
N LYS A 183 2.12 -23.94 1.71
CA LYS A 183 1.99 -24.52 3.05
C LYS A 183 2.73 -23.64 4.07
N PRO A 184 2.17 -23.47 5.29
CA PRO A 184 2.87 -22.80 6.37
C PRO A 184 4.22 -23.48 6.63
N HIS A 185 5.27 -22.68 6.73
CA HIS A 185 6.61 -23.14 7.03
C HIS A 185 7.44 -22.02 7.67
N THR A 186 8.48 -22.40 8.39
CA THR A 186 9.42 -21.46 9.01
C THR A 186 10.81 -21.73 8.46
N ASP A 187 11.38 -20.74 7.79
CA ASP A 187 12.77 -20.73 7.38
C ASP A 187 13.60 -20.08 8.50
N MET A 188 14.58 -20.83 9.02
CA MET A 188 15.42 -20.38 10.14
C MET A 188 16.56 -19.47 9.70
N ASP A 189 17.00 -19.58 8.44
CA ASP A 189 18.11 -18.80 7.90
C ASP A 189 17.60 -17.46 7.34
N LYS A 190 16.39 -17.46 6.79
CA LYS A 190 15.71 -16.29 6.21
C LYS A 190 14.27 -16.18 6.72
N PRO A 191 14.05 -15.63 7.91
CA PRO A 191 12.70 -15.49 8.48
C PRO A 191 11.71 -14.78 7.56
N GLU A 192 12.16 -13.87 6.70
CA GLU A 192 11.37 -13.18 5.68
C GLU A 192 10.79 -14.10 4.60
N ASP A 193 11.43 -15.24 4.33
CA ASP A 193 10.96 -16.25 3.37
C ASP A 193 9.90 -17.20 3.99
N SER A 194 9.62 -17.08 5.29
CA SER A 194 8.63 -17.91 5.99
C SER A 194 7.19 -17.60 5.61
N VAL A 195 6.32 -18.61 5.74
CA VAL A 195 4.86 -18.47 5.59
C VAL A 195 4.17 -18.85 6.90
N LYS A 196 3.42 -17.91 7.47
CA LYS A 196 2.63 -18.08 8.69
C LYS A 196 1.14 -17.97 8.37
N VAL A 197 0.34 -18.81 9.02
CA VAL A 197 -1.12 -18.80 8.89
C VAL A 197 -1.71 -18.94 10.29
N GLU A 198 -2.53 -17.97 10.67
CA GLU A 198 -3.36 -17.98 11.87
C GLU A 198 -4.81 -18.15 11.38
N LEU A 199 -5.44 -19.26 11.74
CA LEU A 199 -6.76 -19.65 11.23
C LEU A 199 -7.75 -19.84 12.38
N ASP A 200 -8.77 -18.98 12.42
CA ASP A 200 -9.93 -19.16 13.29
C ASP A 200 -11.05 -19.89 12.55
N LYS A 201 -11.39 -19.45 11.32
CA LYS A 201 -12.33 -20.16 10.43
C LYS A 201 -11.78 -20.26 9.01
N PRO A 202 -12.05 -21.38 8.29
CA PRO A 202 -11.75 -21.46 6.86
C PRO A 202 -12.44 -20.34 6.09
N VAL A 203 -11.74 -19.80 5.10
CA VAL A 203 -12.25 -18.76 4.20
C VAL A 203 -12.09 -19.21 2.75
N ASP A 204 -13.05 -18.82 1.91
CA ASP A 204 -13.07 -19.07 0.48
C ASP A 204 -13.61 -17.80 -0.20
N LEU A 205 -12.71 -16.93 -0.64
CA LEU A 205 -13.04 -15.60 -1.12
C LEU A 205 -12.46 -15.37 -2.52
N THR A 206 -13.27 -14.76 -3.38
CA THR A 206 -12.87 -14.42 -4.76
C THR A 206 -12.66 -12.93 -4.88
N PHE A 207 -11.61 -12.50 -5.57
CA PHE A 207 -11.25 -11.10 -5.78
C PHE A 207 -11.05 -10.80 -7.27
N GLY A 208 -11.22 -9.55 -7.67
CA GLY A 208 -10.86 -9.11 -9.02
C GLY A 208 -9.35 -9.05 -9.19
N SER A 209 -8.81 -9.81 -10.15
CA SER A 209 -7.36 -9.90 -10.39
C SER A 209 -6.73 -8.55 -10.72
N LYS A 210 -7.49 -7.63 -11.36
CA LYS A 210 -7.07 -6.25 -11.61
C LYS A 210 -6.64 -5.52 -10.33
N TYR A 211 -7.44 -5.58 -9.26
CA TYR A 211 -7.11 -4.90 -8.00
C TYR A 211 -5.92 -5.57 -7.31
N LEU A 212 -5.82 -6.89 -7.38
CA LEU A 212 -4.66 -7.62 -6.84
C LEU A 212 -3.37 -7.24 -7.59
N LEU A 213 -3.42 -7.05 -8.91
CA LEU A 213 -2.28 -6.55 -9.69
C LEU A 213 -1.82 -5.16 -9.24
N ASP A 214 -2.76 -4.31 -8.81
CA ASP A 214 -2.43 -3.01 -8.25
C ASP A 214 -1.83 -3.14 -6.84
N ILE A 215 -2.42 -3.96 -5.97
CA ILE A 215 -1.94 -4.22 -4.60
C ILE A 215 -0.50 -4.73 -4.59
N ILE A 216 -0.15 -5.67 -5.50
CA ILE A 216 1.20 -6.26 -5.53
C ILE A 216 2.30 -5.27 -5.95
N LYS A 217 1.97 -4.05 -6.41
CA LYS A 217 2.95 -2.98 -6.61
C LYS A 217 3.57 -2.53 -5.28
N GLY A 218 2.88 -2.76 -4.17
CA GLY A 218 3.41 -2.56 -2.81
C GLY A 218 4.45 -3.59 -2.37
N ALA A 219 4.68 -4.69 -3.11
CA ALA A 219 5.67 -5.71 -2.75
C ALA A 219 7.11 -5.14 -2.66
N GLY A 220 7.35 -4.03 -3.35
CA GLY A 220 8.60 -3.30 -3.24
C GLY A 220 8.77 -2.52 -1.95
N LEU A 221 7.82 -2.50 -1.00
CA LEU A 221 7.90 -1.74 0.26
C LEU A 221 8.33 -2.60 1.46
N ALA A 222 7.84 -3.83 1.52
CA ALA A 222 8.08 -4.77 2.61
C ALA A 222 8.48 -6.14 2.07
N SER A 223 9.35 -6.86 2.78
CA SER A 223 9.75 -8.22 2.42
C SER A 223 8.60 -9.22 2.54
N GLN A 224 7.67 -8.97 3.46
CA GLN A 224 6.47 -9.76 3.69
C GLN A 224 5.21 -8.92 3.47
N ILE A 225 4.13 -9.60 3.10
CA ILE A 225 2.77 -9.07 3.07
C ILE A 225 1.94 -9.78 4.13
N THR A 226 1.08 -9.04 4.82
CA THR A 226 0.05 -9.60 5.70
C THR A 226 -1.31 -9.50 5.02
N ILE A 227 -2.00 -10.64 4.89
CA ILE A 227 -3.31 -10.75 4.26
C ILE A 227 -4.30 -11.19 5.34
N LYS A 228 -5.31 -10.37 5.63
CA LYS A 228 -6.37 -10.71 6.58
C LYS A 228 -7.70 -10.88 5.85
N LEU A 229 -8.40 -11.96 6.13
CA LEU A 229 -9.58 -12.41 5.39
C LEU A 229 -10.73 -12.72 6.36
N SER A 230 -11.94 -12.32 5.98
CA SER A 230 -13.20 -12.74 6.58
C SER A 230 -14.28 -12.71 5.51
N ALA A 231 -15.32 -13.53 5.67
CA ALA A 231 -16.49 -13.49 4.79
C ALA A 231 -17.37 -12.24 4.99
N GLU A 232 -17.24 -11.56 6.14
CA GLU A 232 -18.13 -10.47 6.55
C GLU A 232 -17.53 -9.08 6.30
N THR A 233 -16.21 -8.98 6.08
CA THR A 233 -15.49 -7.71 5.95
C THR A 233 -14.61 -7.68 4.68
N PRO A 234 -14.27 -6.50 4.16
CA PRO A 234 -13.24 -6.39 3.12
C PRO A 234 -11.93 -7.04 3.55
N ALA A 235 -11.26 -7.72 2.61
CA ALA A 235 -9.94 -8.27 2.84
C ALA A 235 -8.91 -7.16 3.01
N LEU A 236 -7.98 -7.34 3.95
CA LEU A 236 -6.87 -6.41 4.18
C LEU A 236 -5.58 -6.99 3.62
N PHE A 237 -4.90 -6.23 2.77
CA PHE A 237 -3.55 -6.50 2.29
C PHE A 237 -2.62 -5.40 2.81
N GLU A 238 -1.69 -5.76 3.69
CA GLU A 238 -0.83 -4.81 4.39
C GLU A 238 0.65 -5.04 4.06
N PHE A 239 1.33 -3.95 3.71
CA PHE A 239 2.78 -3.85 3.67
C PHE A 239 3.26 -2.95 4.82
N SER A 240 3.91 -3.54 5.82
CA SER A 240 4.43 -2.79 6.97
C SER A 240 5.62 -1.93 6.56
N LEU A 241 5.65 -0.69 7.03
CA LEU A 241 6.81 0.22 6.91
C LEU A 241 7.61 0.20 8.21
N GLN A 242 8.76 0.90 8.25
CA GLN A 242 9.57 1.00 9.48
C GLN A 242 8.74 1.52 10.67
N SER A 243 7.96 2.57 10.43
CA SER A 243 6.96 3.08 11.37
C SER A 243 5.73 3.48 10.58
N GLY A 244 4.76 2.57 10.50
CA GLY A 244 3.51 2.76 9.76
C GLY A 244 3.22 1.61 8.80
N TYR A 245 2.38 1.86 7.80
CA TYR A 245 1.90 0.83 6.88
C TYR A 245 1.37 1.43 5.58
N LEU A 246 1.32 0.60 4.54
CA LEU A 246 0.42 0.76 3.40
C LEU A 246 -0.57 -0.41 3.38
N GLN A 247 -1.85 -0.09 3.53
CA GLN A 247 -2.95 -1.04 3.61
C GLN A 247 -3.88 -0.86 2.42
N PHE A 248 -4.36 -1.98 1.90
CA PHE A 248 -5.38 -2.05 0.87
C PHE A 248 -6.55 -2.88 1.39
N PHE A 249 -7.74 -2.28 1.42
CA PHE A 249 -8.98 -2.95 1.74
C PHE A 249 -9.73 -3.23 0.45
N LEU A 250 -9.97 -4.51 0.15
CA LEU A 250 -10.57 -4.96 -1.08
C LEU A 250 -11.83 -5.78 -0.79
N ALA A 251 -12.97 -5.35 -1.31
CA ALA A 251 -14.19 -6.13 -1.19
C ALA A 251 -14.09 -7.43 -2.02
N PRO A 252 -14.51 -8.59 -1.47
CA PRO A 252 -14.62 -9.81 -2.24
C PRO A 252 -15.73 -9.67 -3.31
N LYS A 253 -15.59 -10.41 -4.41
CA LYS A 253 -16.68 -10.65 -5.35
C LYS A 253 -17.66 -11.60 -4.68
N PHE A 254 -18.89 -11.16 -4.50
CA PHE A 254 -20.00 -12.05 -4.19
C PHE A 254 -20.44 -12.74 -5.47
N ASN A 255 -20.44 -14.07 -5.49
CA ASN A 255 -21.10 -14.80 -6.56
C ASN A 255 -22.60 -14.63 -6.35
N GLU A 256 -23.33 -14.17 -7.36
CA GLU A 256 -24.81 -14.04 -7.33
C GLU A 256 -25.55 -15.40 -7.29
N GLU A 257 -24.84 -16.50 -7.04
CA GLU A 257 -25.40 -17.85 -6.88
C GLU A 257 -25.54 -18.22 -5.40
N GLU A 258 -26.34 -17.45 -4.66
CA GLU A 258 -27.15 -17.93 -3.52
C GLU A 258 -28.56 -17.34 -3.58
#